data_AF-A0A836VK68-F1
#
_entry.id   AF-A0A836VK68-F1
#
_cell.length_a   1.000
_cell.length_b   1.000
_cell.length_c   1.000
_cell.angle_alpha   90.00
_cell.angle_beta   90.00
_cell.angle_gamma   90.00
#
_symmetry.space_group_name_H-M   'P 1'
#
loop_
_entity.id
_entity.type
_entity.pdbx_description
1 polymer ?
#
loop_
_entity_poly.entity_id
_entity_poly.type
_entity_poly.pdbx_seq_one_letter_code
_entity_poly.pdbx_strand_id
1 'polypeptide(L)'
;MSNNLPHLTKSKYISGLRCLRKLWFDVNDHGPFTDAVPGSAMDIGNRVGEGAHALFPGGIEIKAKPWEHETAVTQTKQLMDDGKIPAIFEAAFEYDGTRIRVDILERLDGKSWGLREVKSSLSAKEASGHFDDVAIQLYVLRGSGVPVSSVELIHINKEYARGKSDIDWTELLFRSNLTDQAEDRLEKIESTLADQRAVIQWDEPPEIYPSKQLCHKPYECPYWSDCTADKPSDWITYLPGIRKVQIDQLLARGVESIRDIPDDFSLNATQQVARNVVITGIPHISED
;
A
#
# COMPACT_ATOMS: atom_id res chain seq x y z
N MET A 1 9.61 -20.70 24.86
CA MET A 1 8.49 -20.00 24.22
C MET A 1 8.93 -19.74 22.80
N SER A 2 8.31 -20.37 21.81
CA SER A 2 8.57 -20.03 20.41
C SER A 2 8.09 -18.59 20.21
N ASN A 3 9.02 -17.63 20.19
CA ASN A 3 8.72 -16.27 19.74
C ASN A 3 8.29 -16.39 18.27
N ASN A 4 6.98 -16.54 18.04
CA ASN A 4 6.42 -16.51 16.71
C ASN A 4 6.43 -15.04 16.31
N LEU A 5 7.54 -14.59 15.74
CA LEU A 5 7.67 -13.25 15.21
C LEU A 5 6.51 -13.00 14.24
N PRO A 6 5.83 -11.84 14.33
CA PRO A 6 4.73 -11.56 13.42
C PRO A 6 5.24 -11.56 11.97
N HIS A 7 4.58 -12.33 11.10
CA HIS A 7 4.90 -12.32 9.68
C HIS A 7 4.52 -10.98 9.05
N LEU A 8 5.39 -10.49 8.16
CA LEU A 8 5.04 -9.37 7.28
C LEU A 8 4.27 -9.92 6.07
N THR A 9 3.15 -9.30 5.74
CA THR A 9 2.44 -9.54 4.48
C THR A 9 2.85 -8.49 3.44
N LYS A 10 2.53 -8.72 2.15
CA LYS A 10 2.61 -7.68 1.10
C LYS A 10 2.05 -6.33 1.58
N SER A 11 0.82 -6.32 2.09
CA SER A 11 0.15 -5.10 2.57
C SER A 11 0.85 -4.42 3.75
N LYS A 12 1.42 -5.19 4.68
CA LYS A 12 2.22 -4.67 5.80
C LYS A 12 3.54 -4.06 5.30
N TYR A 13 4.23 -4.73 4.37
CA TYR A 13 5.45 -4.20 3.77
C TYR A 13 5.23 -2.83 3.11
N ILE A 14 4.17 -2.72 2.31
CA ILE A 14 3.77 -1.45 1.67
C ILE A 14 3.40 -0.38 2.69
N SER A 15 2.78 -0.78 3.81
CA SER A 15 2.47 0.13 4.90
C SER A 15 3.73 0.68 5.56
N GLY A 16 4.76 -0.16 5.73
CA GLY A 16 6.06 0.25 6.27
C GLY A 16 6.84 1.18 5.33
N LEU A 17 6.76 0.97 4.02
CA LEU A 17 7.33 1.90 3.02
C LEU A 17 6.72 3.30 3.14
N ARG A 18 5.43 3.36 3.45
CA ARG A 18 4.74 4.62 3.70
C ARG A 18 5.12 5.24 5.04
N CYS A 19 5.02 4.47 6.13
CA CYS A 19 5.23 4.96 7.48
C CYS A 19 5.45 3.78 8.45
N LEU A 20 6.60 3.73 9.12
CA LEU A 20 6.90 2.68 10.10
C LEU A 20 5.95 2.69 11.31
N ARG A 21 5.42 3.85 11.69
CA ARG A 21 4.37 3.98 12.71
C ARG A 21 3.06 3.33 12.27
N LYS A 22 2.67 3.53 11.00
CA LYS A 22 1.49 2.85 10.41
C LYS A 22 1.68 1.34 10.42
N LEU A 23 2.84 0.86 9.98
CA LEU A 23 3.16 -0.57 10.01
C LEU A 23 3.03 -1.13 11.42
N TRP A 24 3.55 -0.45 12.43
CA TRP A 24 3.43 -0.89 13.82
C TRP A 24 1.97 -1.08 14.22
N PHE A 25 1.09 -0.10 13.94
CA PHE A 25 -0.34 -0.22 14.21
C PHE A 25 -1.01 -1.36 13.42
N ASP A 26 -0.68 -1.53 12.14
CA ASP A 26 -1.22 -2.62 11.31
C ASP A 26 -0.81 -4.03 11.81
N VAL A 27 0.22 -4.13 12.65
CA VAL A 27 0.64 -5.40 13.26
C VAL A 27 0.09 -5.55 14.68
N ASN A 28 0.20 -4.52 15.50
CA ASN A 28 0.00 -4.60 16.95
C ASN A 28 -1.37 -4.11 17.42
N ASP A 29 -2.08 -3.33 16.61
CA ASP A 29 -3.35 -2.67 16.99
C ASP A 29 -4.41 -2.74 15.88
N HIS A 30 -4.32 -3.76 15.02
CA HIS A 30 -5.28 -3.89 13.94
C HIS A 30 -6.61 -4.44 14.46
N GLY A 31 -7.71 -3.82 14.01
CA GLY A 31 -9.06 -4.33 14.24
C GLY A 31 -9.30 -5.71 13.61
N PRO A 32 -10.45 -6.34 13.86
CA PRO A 32 -10.81 -7.60 13.21
C PRO A 32 -10.90 -7.42 11.68
N PHE A 33 -10.69 -8.51 10.95
CA PHE A 33 -10.94 -8.53 9.50
C PHE A 33 -12.39 -8.14 9.21
N THR A 34 -12.58 -7.22 8.25
CA THR A 34 -13.89 -6.78 7.79
C THR A 34 -14.06 -7.12 6.32
N ASP A 35 -15.20 -7.70 5.97
CA ASP A 35 -15.56 -7.95 4.57
C ASP A 35 -15.67 -6.65 3.77
N ALA A 36 -15.48 -6.77 2.45
CA ALA A 36 -15.66 -5.66 1.54
C ALA A 36 -17.13 -5.22 1.52
N VAL A 37 -17.37 -3.94 1.81
CA VAL A 37 -18.70 -3.35 1.66
C VAL A 37 -19.01 -3.22 0.16
N PRO A 38 -20.20 -3.62 -0.33
CA PRO A 38 -20.56 -3.49 -1.74
C PRO A 38 -20.35 -2.06 -2.27
N GLY A 39 -19.69 -1.94 -3.42
CA GLY A 39 -19.36 -0.65 -4.04
C GLY A 39 -18.16 0.08 -3.42
N SER A 40 -17.54 -0.45 -2.37
CA SER A 40 -16.27 0.07 -1.85
C SER A 40 -15.12 -0.15 -2.83
N ALA A 41 -14.03 0.58 -2.65
CA ALA A 41 -12.81 0.36 -3.44
C ALA A 41 -12.28 -1.08 -3.33
N MET A 42 -12.46 -1.72 -2.17
CA MET A 42 -12.08 -3.11 -1.94
C MET A 42 -12.99 -4.08 -2.69
N ASP A 43 -14.31 -3.86 -2.68
CA ASP A 43 -15.27 -4.69 -3.45
C ASP A 43 -15.01 -4.58 -4.96
N ILE A 44 -14.78 -3.37 -5.46
CA ILE A 44 -14.42 -3.14 -6.86
C ILE A 44 -13.09 -3.85 -7.20
N GLY A 45 -12.09 -3.75 -6.31
CA GLY A 45 -10.82 -4.45 -6.45
C GLY A 45 -11.00 -5.97 -6.58
N ASN A 46 -11.75 -6.57 -5.66
CA ASN A 46 -12.03 -8.02 -5.66
C ASN A 46 -12.72 -8.46 -6.96
N ARG A 47 -13.73 -7.72 -7.42
CA ARG A 47 -14.45 -8.02 -8.67
C ARG A 47 -13.55 -7.93 -9.90
N VAL A 48 -12.62 -6.97 -9.94
CA VAL A 48 -11.63 -6.87 -11.02
C VAL A 48 -10.61 -8.02 -10.94
N GLY A 49 -10.18 -8.41 -9.74
CA GLY A 49 -9.36 -9.59 -9.49
C GLY A 49 -9.99 -10.87 -10.03
N GLU A 50 -11.21 -11.17 -9.61
CA GLU A 50 -12.00 -12.32 -10.10
C GLU A 50 -12.22 -12.25 -11.63
N GLY A 51 -12.50 -11.06 -12.16
CA GLY A 51 -12.67 -10.83 -13.59
C GLY A 51 -11.40 -11.12 -14.41
N ALA A 52 -10.21 -10.87 -13.84
CA ALA A 52 -8.94 -11.15 -14.51
C ALA A 52 -8.68 -12.65 -14.73
N HIS A 53 -9.36 -13.55 -14.01
CA HIS A 53 -9.28 -14.99 -14.26
C HIS A 53 -9.72 -15.37 -15.68
N ALA A 54 -10.58 -14.56 -16.31
CA ALA A 54 -11.01 -14.76 -17.70
C ALA A 54 -9.84 -14.72 -18.71
N LEU A 55 -8.72 -14.05 -18.36
CA LEU A 55 -7.51 -14.00 -19.18
C LEU A 55 -6.71 -15.31 -19.16
N PHE A 56 -6.99 -16.21 -18.21
CA PHE A 56 -6.23 -17.45 -18.00
C PHE A 56 -7.15 -18.67 -17.93
N PRO A 57 -7.77 -19.09 -19.06
CA PRO A 57 -8.66 -20.23 -19.10
C PRO A 57 -8.01 -21.50 -18.56
N GLY A 58 -8.71 -22.21 -17.67
CA GLY A 58 -8.21 -23.42 -17.01
C GLY A 58 -7.35 -23.17 -15.77
N GLY A 59 -7.13 -21.91 -15.38
CA GLY A 59 -6.50 -21.58 -14.10
C GLY A 59 -7.33 -22.02 -12.89
N ILE A 60 -6.66 -22.24 -11.76
CA ILE A 60 -7.28 -22.72 -10.52
C ILE A 60 -7.08 -21.70 -9.39
N GLU A 61 -8.17 -21.36 -8.72
CA GLU A 61 -8.18 -20.46 -7.57
C GLU A 61 -7.94 -21.21 -6.25
N ILE A 62 -7.06 -20.65 -5.41
CA ILE A 62 -6.86 -21.10 -4.04
C ILE A 62 -7.88 -20.41 -3.12
N LYS A 63 -8.82 -21.21 -2.60
CA LYS A 63 -9.95 -20.72 -1.78
C LYS A 63 -9.67 -20.67 -0.27
N ALA A 64 -8.46 -21.03 0.15
CA ALA A 64 -8.05 -20.98 1.55
C ALA A 64 -8.20 -19.55 2.10
N LYS A 65 -8.77 -19.40 3.29
CA LYS A 65 -9.06 -18.10 3.92
C LYS A 65 -7.78 -17.34 4.27
N PRO A 66 -7.84 -16.02 4.52
CA PRO A 66 -6.65 -15.21 4.83
C PRO A 66 -5.79 -15.75 5.99
N TRP A 67 -6.39 -16.36 7.00
CA TRP A 67 -5.69 -16.98 8.14
C TRP A 67 -5.15 -18.39 7.86
N GLU A 68 -5.51 -19.01 6.73
CA GLU A 68 -5.10 -20.36 6.34
C GLU A 68 -3.89 -20.35 5.38
N HIS A 69 -2.89 -19.50 5.66
CA HIS A 69 -1.75 -19.27 4.75
C HIS A 69 -0.96 -20.55 4.46
N GLU A 70 -0.70 -21.39 5.47
CA GLU A 70 0.04 -22.65 5.30
C GLU A 70 -0.70 -23.65 4.40
N THR A 71 -2.03 -23.70 4.53
CA THR A 71 -2.89 -24.49 3.63
C THR A 71 -2.78 -23.98 2.20
N ALA A 72 -2.84 -22.65 2.02
CA ALA A 72 -2.71 -22.02 0.70
C ALA A 72 -1.34 -22.32 0.05
N VAL A 73 -0.24 -22.26 0.83
CA VAL A 73 1.11 -22.60 0.34
C VAL A 73 1.19 -24.06 -0.09
N THR A 74 0.58 -24.97 0.69
CA THR A 74 0.55 -26.40 0.36
C THR A 74 -0.22 -26.66 -0.95
N GLN A 75 -1.39 -26.04 -1.10
CA GLN A 75 -2.19 -26.14 -2.33
C GLN A 75 -1.47 -25.54 -3.53
N THR A 76 -0.78 -24.40 -3.34
CA THR A 76 0.02 -23.75 -4.39
C THR A 76 1.06 -24.72 -4.94
N LYS A 77 1.83 -25.38 -4.06
CA LYS A 77 2.86 -26.35 -4.47
C LYS A 77 2.27 -27.52 -5.27
N GLN A 78 1.16 -28.10 -4.80
CA GLN A 78 0.48 -29.19 -5.52
C GLN A 78 0.04 -28.79 -6.93
N LEU A 79 -0.49 -27.58 -7.09
CA LEU A 79 -0.91 -27.05 -8.39
C LEU A 79 0.29 -26.71 -9.29
N MET A 80 1.40 -26.25 -8.71
CA MET A 80 2.63 -26.00 -9.46
C MET A 80 3.25 -27.29 -10.01
N ASP A 81 3.14 -28.39 -9.28
CA ASP A 81 3.64 -29.72 -9.68
C ASP A 81 2.79 -30.34 -10.80
N ASP A 82 1.51 -29.95 -10.92
CA ASP A 82 0.68 -30.34 -12.06
C ASP A 82 0.97 -29.43 -13.28
N GLY A 83 1.76 -29.96 -14.21
CA GLY A 83 2.14 -29.29 -15.46
C GLY A 83 0.97 -28.95 -16.38
N LYS A 84 -0.25 -29.43 -16.12
CA LYS A 84 -1.45 -29.07 -16.91
C LYS A 84 -2.10 -27.77 -16.45
N ILE A 85 -1.80 -27.29 -15.25
CA ILE A 85 -2.41 -26.08 -14.70
C ILE A 85 -1.71 -24.85 -15.30
N PRO A 86 -2.42 -24.02 -16.10
CA PRO A 86 -1.82 -22.90 -16.81
C PRO A 86 -1.66 -21.65 -15.93
N ALA A 87 -2.47 -21.52 -14.88
CA ALA A 87 -2.38 -20.42 -13.93
C ALA A 87 -2.92 -20.83 -12.55
N ILE A 88 -2.38 -20.22 -11.51
CA ILE A 88 -2.87 -20.38 -10.13
C ILE A 88 -3.26 -19.00 -9.62
N PHE A 89 -4.53 -18.84 -9.25
CA PHE A 89 -5.04 -17.59 -8.68
C PHE A 89 -4.92 -17.63 -7.16
N GLU A 90 -4.56 -16.48 -6.57
CA GLU A 90 -4.31 -16.36 -5.12
C GLU A 90 -3.19 -17.31 -4.62
N ALA A 91 -2.19 -17.58 -5.47
CA ALA A 91 -1.07 -18.45 -5.16
C ALA A 91 -0.25 -17.88 -3.98
N ALA A 92 -0.01 -18.71 -2.97
CA ALA A 92 0.57 -18.30 -1.71
C ALA A 92 2.02 -18.76 -1.56
N PHE A 93 2.88 -17.85 -1.10
CA PHE A 93 4.29 -18.10 -0.85
C PHE A 93 4.74 -17.47 0.46
N GLU A 94 5.83 -17.99 1.00
CA GLU A 94 6.51 -17.42 2.16
C GLU A 94 8.02 -17.57 1.99
N TYR A 95 8.74 -16.47 2.20
CA TYR A 95 10.19 -16.45 2.20
C TYR A 95 10.67 -15.45 3.24
N ASP A 96 11.66 -15.84 4.04
CA ASP A 96 12.27 -15.00 5.08
C ASP A 96 11.23 -14.36 6.03
N GLY A 97 10.21 -15.11 6.44
CA GLY A 97 9.14 -14.59 7.31
C GLY A 97 8.21 -13.56 6.65
N THR A 98 8.30 -13.36 5.34
CA THR A 98 7.41 -12.52 4.54
C THR A 98 6.44 -13.38 3.73
N ARG A 99 5.15 -13.13 3.89
CA ARG A 99 4.03 -13.85 3.26
C ARG A 99 3.42 -13.03 2.13
N ILE A 100 3.17 -13.68 0.99
CA ILE A 100 2.43 -13.08 -0.12
C ILE A 100 1.34 -14.02 -0.61
N ARG A 101 0.29 -13.42 -1.17
CA ARG A 101 -0.57 -14.06 -2.17
C ARG A 101 -0.46 -13.25 -3.44
N VAL A 102 -0.09 -13.92 -4.52
CA VAL A 102 -0.04 -13.30 -5.84
C VAL A 102 -1.40 -13.46 -6.48
N ASP A 103 -1.90 -12.40 -7.10
CA ASP A 103 -3.24 -12.43 -7.70
C ASP A 103 -3.30 -13.55 -8.75
N ILE A 104 -2.30 -13.62 -9.65
CA ILE A 104 -2.18 -14.68 -10.65
C ILE A 104 -0.72 -15.08 -10.86
N LEU A 105 -0.44 -16.38 -10.75
CA LEU A 105 0.82 -17.00 -11.12
C LEU A 105 0.62 -17.77 -12.45
N GLU A 106 1.11 -17.22 -13.56
CA GLU A 106 0.93 -17.77 -14.92
C GLU A 106 2.09 -18.70 -15.31
N ARG A 107 1.80 -19.90 -15.81
CA ARG A 107 2.79 -20.80 -16.39
C ARG A 107 3.07 -20.39 -17.83
N LEU A 108 4.34 -20.21 -18.19
CA LEU A 108 4.71 -19.68 -19.51
C LEU A 108 5.18 -20.77 -20.48
N ASP A 109 6.33 -21.38 -20.21
CA ASP A 109 6.99 -22.34 -21.11
C ASP A 109 7.23 -23.70 -20.43
N GLY A 110 6.43 -24.00 -19.38
CA GLY A 110 6.54 -25.21 -18.56
C GLY A 110 7.73 -25.23 -17.61
N LYS A 111 8.66 -24.26 -17.71
CA LYS A 111 9.85 -24.14 -16.84
C LYS A 111 9.90 -22.84 -16.06
N SER A 112 9.21 -21.80 -16.54
CA SER A 112 9.16 -20.49 -15.91
C SER A 112 7.73 -20.02 -15.63
N TRP A 113 7.64 -19.07 -14.72
CA TRP A 113 6.39 -18.46 -14.26
C TRP A 113 6.37 -16.96 -14.53
N GLY A 114 5.16 -16.43 -14.68
CA GLY A 114 4.87 -15.02 -14.73
C GLY A 114 4.11 -14.57 -13.49
N LEU A 115 4.55 -13.46 -12.88
CA LEU A 115 3.80 -12.76 -11.84
C LEU A 115 2.84 -11.77 -12.50
N ARG A 116 1.54 -11.86 -12.21
CA ARG A 116 0.55 -10.86 -12.64
C ARG A 116 -0.16 -10.28 -11.42
N GLU A 117 0.06 -8.99 -11.19
CA GLU A 117 -0.68 -8.22 -10.20
C GLU A 117 -1.86 -7.53 -10.89
N VAL A 118 -3.05 -7.64 -10.31
CA VAL A 118 -4.29 -7.08 -10.84
C VAL A 118 -4.67 -5.82 -10.06
N LYS A 119 -4.95 -4.73 -10.76
CA LYS A 119 -5.41 -3.47 -10.17
C LYS A 119 -6.63 -2.92 -10.89
N SER A 120 -7.54 -2.30 -10.16
CA SER A 120 -8.67 -1.53 -10.71
C SER A 120 -8.28 -0.13 -11.20
N SER A 121 -6.98 0.19 -11.27
CA SER A 121 -6.47 1.48 -11.76
C SER A 121 -6.48 1.55 -13.29
N LEU A 122 -6.42 2.75 -13.85
CA LEU A 122 -6.42 2.98 -15.31
C LEU A 122 -5.01 2.92 -15.95
N SER A 123 -3.97 2.69 -15.15
CA SER A 123 -2.58 2.76 -15.62
C SER A 123 -1.59 2.23 -14.59
N ALA A 124 -0.52 1.59 -15.06
CA ALA A 124 0.67 1.33 -14.25
C ALA A 124 1.45 2.62 -13.95
N LYS A 125 1.62 2.96 -12.65
CA LYS A 125 2.31 4.18 -12.21
C LYS A 125 3.08 3.93 -10.91
N GLU A 126 4.29 4.50 -10.84
CA GLU A 126 5.12 4.49 -9.62
C GLU A 126 4.42 5.18 -8.45
N ALA A 127 3.80 6.34 -8.68
CA ALA A 127 3.11 7.12 -7.65
C ALA A 127 1.94 6.37 -6.98
N SER A 128 1.49 5.26 -7.56
CA SER A 128 0.45 4.39 -7.02
C SER A 128 1.01 3.21 -6.21
N GLY A 129 2.33 3.11 -6.01
CA GLY A 129 2.99 2.02 -5.27
C GLY A 129 3.08 0.69 -6.02
N HIS A 130 2.65 0.64 -7.29
CA HIS A 130 2.54 -0.62 -8.04
C HIS A 130 3.89 -1.31 -8.26
N PHE A 131 4.98 -0.56 -8.37
CA PHE A 131 6.31 -1.14 -8.57
C PHE A 131 6.80 -1.82 -7.29
N ASP A 132 6.53 -1.21 -6.12
CA ASP A 132 6.86 -1.80 -4.83
C ASP A 132 6.00 -3.04 -4.52
N ASP A 133 4.72 -3.01 -4.92
CA ASP A 133 3.79 -4.16 -4.82
C ASP A 133 4.34 -5.39 -5.55
N VAL A 134 4.79 -5.23 -6.80
CA VAL A 134 5.31 -6.37 -7.59
C VAL A 134 6.72 -6.75 -7.18
N ALA A 135 7.54 -5.80 -6.71
CA ALA A 135 8.92 -6.08 -6.31
C ALA A 135 8.98 -6.98 -5.06
N ILE A 136 8.18 -6.71 -4.03
CA ILE A 136 8.14 -7.58 -2.83
C ILE A 136 7.63 -8.98 -3.16
N GLN A 137 6.69 -9.10 -4.10
CA GLN A 137 6.21 -10.40 -4.55
C GLN A 137 7.27 -11.15 -5.35
N LEU A 138 7.96 -10.47 -6.26
CA LEU A 138 9.09 -11.04 -7.01
C LEU A 138 10.20 -11.53 -6.07
N TYR A 139 10.55 -10.74 -5.05
CA TYR A 139 11.51 -11.12 -4.01
C TYR A 139 11.11 -12.42 -3.31
N VAL A 140 9.88 -12.52 -2.82
CA VAL A 140 9.42 -13.71 -2.10
C VAL A 140 9.29 -14.93 -3.03
N LEU A 141 8.83 -14.75 -4.27
CA LEU A 141 8.76 -15.83 -5.26
C LEU A 141 10.15 -16.41 -5.56
N ARG A 142 11.12 -15.54 -5.87
CA ARG A 142 12.49 -15.97 -6.18
C ARG A 142 13.20 -16.57 -4.98
N GLY A 143 13.04 -15.99 -3.79
CA GLY A 143 13.53 -16.58 -2.55
C GLY A 143 12.91 -17.95 -2.26
N SER A 144 11.66 -18.17 -2.68
CA SER A 144 10.98 -19.47 -2.62
C SER A 144 11.41 -20.46 -3.72
N GLY A 145 12.38 -20.09 -4.56
CA GLY A 145 12.89 -20.94 -5.65
C GLY A 145 12.02 -20.94 -6.92
N VAL A 146 11.06 -20.03 -7.05
CA VAL A 146 10.20 -19.95 -8.24
C VAL A 146 10.92 -19.20 -9.36
N PRO A 147 11.13 -19.82 -10.55
CA PRO A 147 11.77 -19.17 -11.68
C PRO A 147 10.81 -18.19 -12.38
N VAL A 148 10.71 -16.97 -11.86
CA VAL A 148 9.88 -15.90 -12.43
C VAL A 148 10.64 -15.15 -13.52
N SER A 149 10.14 -15.21 -14.76
CA SER A 149 10.75 -14.62 -15.96
C SER A 149 10.03 -13.39 -16.49
N SER A 150 8.82 -13.10 -16.02
CA SER A 150 8.08 -11.89 -16.39
C SER A 150 7.21 -11.40 -15.24
N VAL A 151 7.11 -10.07 -15.12
CA VAL A 151 6.23 -9.39 -14.17
C VAL A 151 5.35 -8.43 -14.92
N GLU A 152 4.05 -8.47 -14.67
CA GLU A 152 3.09 -7.57 -15.31
C GLU A 152 2.06 -7.04 -14.33
N LEU A 153 1.60 -5.82 -14.61
CA LEU A 153 0.38 -5.26 -14.03
C LEU A 153 -0.77 -5.47 -15.02
N ILE A 154 -1.81 -6.15 -14.59
CA ILE A 154 -3.11 -6.19 -15.24
C ILE A 154 -3.94 -5.05 -14.67
N HIS A 155 -4.38 -4.13 -15.53
CA HIS A 155 -5.13 -2.96 -15.10
C HIS A 155 -6.27 -2.63 -16.07
N ILE A 156 -7.13 -1.68 -15.71
CA ILE A 156 -8.25 -1.29 -16.57
C ILE A 156 -7.73 -0.60 -17.83
N ASN A 157 -8.25 -1.04 -18.98
CA ASN A 157 -8.12 -0.40 -20.27
C ASN A 157 -9.03 0.83 -20.32
N LYS A 158 -8.44 2.03 -20.29
CA LYS A 158 -9.17 3.31 -20.34
C LYS A 158 -9.97 3.52 -21.63
N GLU A 159 -9.64 2.80 -22.71
CA GLU A 159 -10.32 2.89 -24.00
C GLU A 159 -11.50 1.90 -24.11
N TYR A 160 -11.74 1.08 -23.08
CA TYR A 160 -12.83 0.11 -23.09
C TYR A 160 -14.18 0.81 -23.14
N ALA A 161 -14.96 0.50 -24.18
CA ALA A 161 -16.35 0.91 -24.31
C ALA A 161 -17.25 -0.31 -24.13
N ARG A 162 -18.08 -0.30 -23.07
CA ARG A 162 -19.01 -1.39 -22.80
C ARG A 162 -20.05 -1.51 -23.91
N GLY A 163 -20.18 -2.71 -24.48
CA GLY A 163 -21.23 -3.05 -25.43
C GLY A 163 -22.61 -3.25 -24.78
N LYS A 164 -23.55 -3.84 -25.53
CA LYS A 164 -24.90 -4.15 -25.03
C LYS A 164 -24.98 -5.42 -24.16
N SER A 165 -23.90 -6.18 -24.09
CA SER A 165 -23.78 -7.42 -23.33
C SER A 165 -23.17 -7.21 -21.93
N ASP A 166 -22.89 -8.30 -21.24
CA ASP A 166 -22.06 -8.30 -20.04
C ASP A 166 -20.64 -7.79 -20.31
N ILE A 167 -19.91 -7.54 -19.23
CA ILE A 167 -18.52 -7.06 -19.27
C ILE A 167 -17.66 -8.09 -19.98
N ASP A 168 -16.94 -7.64 -21.00
CA ASP A 168 -15.88 -8.41 -21.64
C ASP A 168 -14.57 -8.13 -20.90
N TRP A 169 -14.18 -9.06 -20.02
CA TRP A 169 -12.97 -8.93 -19.22
C TRP A 169 -11.70 -8.97 -20.06
N THR A 170 -11.73 -9.62 -21.22
CA THR A 170 -10.55 -9.72 -22.11
C THR A 170 -10.25 -8.40 -22.81
N GLU A 171 -11.28 -7.57 -23.03
CA GLU A 171 -11.16 -6.22 -23.61
C GLU A 171 -11.03 -5.13 -22.54
N LEU A 172 -11.65 -5.32 -21.36
CA LEU A 172 -11.59 -4.38 -20.25
C LEU A 172 -10.20 -4.32 -19.60
N LEU A 173 -9.44 -5.40 -19.65
CA LEU A 173 -8.16 -5.51 -18.97
C LEU A 173 -6.98 -5.35 -19.94
N PHE A 174 -5.97 -4.61 -19.49
CA PHE A 174 -4.75 -4.32 -20.22
C PHE A 174 -3.54 -4.81 -19.43
N ARG A 175 -2.56 -5.41 -20.11
CA ARG A 175 -1.32 -5.94 -19.52
C ARG A 175 -0.17 -4.96 -19.76
N SER A 176 0.46 -4.50 -18.69
CA SER A 176 1.66 -3.66 -18.74
C SER A 176 2.86 -4.41 -18.15
N ASN A 177 3.95 -4.55 -18.90
CA ASN A 177 5.19 -5.17 -18.41
C ASN A 177 5.85 -4.25 -17.36
N LEU A 178 6.13 -4.82 -16.18
CA LEU A 178 6.78 -4.18 -15.05
C LEU A 178 8.06 -4.90 -14.58
N THR A 179 8.64 -5.75 -15.42
CA THR A 179 9.79 -6.58 -15.05
C THR A 179 10.97 -5.72 -14.61
N ASP A 180 11.41 -4.78 -15.44
CA ASP A 180 12.54 -3.91 -15.12
C ASP A 180 12.28 -3.08 -13.85
N GLN A 181 11.06 -2.55 -13.70
CA GLN A 181 10.67 -1.76 -12.53
C GLN A 181 10.64 -2.57 -11.22
N ALA A 182 10.34 -3.86 -11.31
CA ALA A 182 10.41 -4.78 -10.18
C ALA A 182 11.87 -5.11 -9.82
N GLU A 183 12.70 -5.37 -10.84
CA GLU A 183 14.14 -5.66 -10.68
C GLU A 183 14.90 -4.50 -10.02
N ASP A 184 14.65 -3.27 -10.48
CA ASP A 184 15.29 -2.05 -9.97
C ASP A 184 15.09 -1.83 -8.45
N ARG A 185 14.11 -2.51 -7.84
CA ARG A 185 13.75 -2.36 -6.43
C ARG A 185 14.30 -3.48 -5.55
N LEU A 186 14.73 -4.59 -6.13
CA LEU A 186 15.13 -5.78 -5.37
C LEU A 186 16.29 -5.48 -4.41
N GLU A 187 17.23 -4.63 -4.81
CA GLU A 187 18.43 -4.28 -4.01
C GLU A 187 18.06 -3.76 -2.60
N LYS A 188 16.94 -3.05 -2.46
CA LYS A 188 16.56 -2.38 -1.20
C LYS A 188 15.60 -3.19 -0.33
N ILE A 189 15.04 -4.28 -0.85
CA ILE A 189 13.96 -5.01 -0.16
C ILE A 189 14.47 -5.61 1.15
N GLU A 190 15.65 -6.24 1.15
CA GLU A 190 16.17 -6.93 2.34
C GLU A 190 16.43 -5.96 3.50
N SER A 191 17.10 -4.83 3.22
CA SER A 191 17.35 -3.81 4.25
C SER A 191 16.04 -3.21 4.75
N THR A 192 15.09 -2.96 3.85
CA THR A 192 13.77 -2.42 4.21
C THR A 192 12.99 -3.41 5.09
N LEU A 193 13.00 -4.69 4.76
CA LEU A 193 12.37 -5.74 5.56
C LEU A 193 13.03 -5.86 6.93
N ALA A 194 14.36 -5.76 7.01
CA ALA A 194 15.08 -5.77 8.28
C ALA A 194 14.63 -4.61 9.20
N ASP A 195 14.56 -3.39 8.67
CA ASP A 195 14.10 -2.21 9.43
C ASP A 195 12.64 -2.37 9.88
N GLN A 196 11.77 -2.82 8.99
CA GLN A 196 10.36 -3.04 9.28
C GLN A 196 10.14 -4.13 10.34
N ARG A 197 10.88 -5.25 10.25
CA ARG A 197 10.83 -6.33 11.25
C ARG A 197 11.34 -5.88 12.61
N ALA A 198 12.34 -4.99 12.64
CA ALA A 198 12.81 -4.42 13.89
C ALA A 198 11.71 -3.58 14.55
N VAL A 199 11.05 -2.71 13.79
CA VAL A 199 10.00 -1.81 14.31
C VAL A 199 8.81 -2.56 14.87
N ILE A 200 8.29 -3.59 14.19
CA ILE A 200 7.08 -4.29 14.67
C ILE A 200 7.28 -5.04 15.99
N GLN A 201 8.52 -5.19 16.45
CA GLN A 201 8.88 -5.79 17.73
C GLN A 201 9.01 -4.78 18.88
N TRP A 202 8.88 -3.48 18.60
CA TRP A 202 8.95 -2.46 19.65
C TRP A 202 7.69 -2.51 20.51
N ASP A 203 7.84 -2.25 21.81
CA ASP A 203 6.72 -2.19 22.76
C ASP A 203 5.76 -1.04 22.44
N GLU A 204 6.28 0.04 21.86
CA GLU A 204 5.54 1.25 21.50
C GLU A 204 5.85 1.67 20.05
N PRO A 205 4.89 2.31 19.35
CA PRO A 205 5.09 2.72 17.97
C PRO A 205 6.19 3.79 17.85
N PRO A 206 7.00 3.78 16.77
CA PRO A 206 7.99 4.82 16.54
C PRO A 206 7.35 6.21 16.46
N GLU A 207 8.00 7.22 17.03
CA GLU A 207 7.59 8.61 16.90
C GLU A 207 7.81 9.10 15.46
N ILE A 208 6.70 9.35 14.76
CA ILE A 208 6.71 9.93 13.42
C ILE A 208 5.71 11.06 13.42
N TYR A 209 6.20 12.27 13.16
CA TYR A 209 5.36 13.46 13.16
C TYR A 209 4.34 13.42 12.01
N PRO A 210 3.03 13.52 12.28
CA PRO A 210 2.01 13.43 11.24
C PRO A 210 2.06 14.64 10.31
N SER A 211 1.87 14.41 9.02
CA SER A 211 1.73 15.49 8.04
C SER A 211 0.71 15.11 6.97
N LYS A 212 0.08 16.09 6.33
CA LYS A 212 -0.86 15.82 5.22
C LYS A 212 -0.18 15.10 4.06
N GLN A 213 1.09 15.39 3.77
CA GLN A 213 1.84 14.71 2.70
C GLN A 213 2.01 13.22 2.99
N LEU A 214 2.34 12.86 4.24
CA LEU A 214 2.52 11.48 4.67
C LEU A 214 1.18 10.74 4.84
N CYS A 215 0.22 11.41 5.48
CA CYS A 215 -0.98 10.78 5.98
C CYS A 215 -2.15 10.83 5.00
N HIS A 216 -2.17 11.70 3.98
CA HIS A 216 -3.30 11.79 3.04
C HIS A 216 -2.99 11.33 1.62
N LYS A 217 -1.75 10.87 1.35
CA LYS A 217 -1.35 10.36 0.03
C LYS A 217 -0.84 8.92 0.12
N PRO A 218 -1.17 8.04 -0.84
CA PRO A 218 -2.13 8.26 -1.94
C PRO A 218 -3.60 8.25 -1.49
N TYR A 219 -3.87 7.80 -0.26
CA TYR A 219 -5.16 7.81 0.41
C TYR A 219 -4.99 8.19 1.88
N GLU A 220 -6.08 8.58 2.54
CA GLU A 220 -6.07 8.91 3.97
C GLU A 220 -5.62 7.71 4.82
N CYS A 221 -4.71 7.97 5.75
CA CYS A 221 -4.20 6.97 6.69
C CYS A 221 -5.28 6.73 7.75
N PRO A 222 -5.65 5.46 8.01
CA PRO A 222 -6.72 5.15 8.97
C PRO A 222 -6.39 5.63 10.40
N TYR A 223 -5.10 5.72 10.75
CA TYR A 223 -4.63 6.17 12.07
C TYR A 223 -4.40 7.69 12.18
N TRP A 224 -4.96 8.50 11.26
CA TRP A 224 -4.80 9.96 11.32
C TRP A 224 -5.32 10.53 12.64
N SER A 225 -6.51 10.11 13.08
CA SER A 225 -7.10 10.52 14.35
C SER A 225 -6.20 10.17 15.53
N ASP A 226 -5.66 8.95 15.56
CA ASP A 226 -4.83 8.48 16.67
C ASP A 226 -3.48 9.22 16.71
N CYS A 227 -2.89 9.48 15.55
CA CYS A 227 -1.63 10.23 15.45
C CYS A 227 -1.77 11.73 15.72
N THR A 228 -2.99 12.27 15.73
CA THR A 228 -3.24 13.72 15.88
C THR A 228 -4.11 14.06 17.10
N ALA A 229 -4.46 13.07 17.92
CA ALA A 229 -5.35 13.23 19.07
C ALA A 229 -4.80 14.19 20.14
N ASP A 230 -3.47 14.27 20.25
CA ASP A 230 -2.74 15.12 21.19
C ASP A 230 -2.45 16.53 20.64
N LYS A 231 -2.78 16.80 19.36
CA LYS A 231 -2.41 18.06 18.71
C LYS A 231 -3.28 19.23 19.14
N PRO A 232 -2.71 20.45 19.25
CA PRO A 232 -3.48 21.64 19.60
C PRO A 232 -4.64 21.87 18.65
N SER A 233 -5.75 22.44 19.13
CA SER A 233 -6.88 22.80 18.26
C SER A 233 -6.50 23.80 17.16
N ASP A 234 -5.43 24.56 17.38
CA ASP A 234 -4.82 25.50 16.45
C ASP A 234 -3.42 25.05 16.02
N TRP A 235 -3.27 23.74 15.78
CA TRP A 235 -2.04 23.12 15.32
C TRP A 235 -1.43 23.82 14.09
N ILE A 236 -0.10 24.00 14.08
CA ILE A 236 0.64 24.69 13.00
C ILE A 236 0.37 24.12 11.59
N THR A 237 0.01 22.84 11.47
CA THR A 237 -0.32 22.20 10.18
C THR A 237 -1.62 22.74 9.57
N TYR A 238 -2.44 23.48 10.32
CA TYR A 238 -3.61 24.18 9.81
C TYR A 238 -3.29 25.52 9.15
N LEU A 239 -2.06 26.02 9.24
CA LEU A 239 -1.66 27.23 8.52
C LEU A 239 -1.82 27.07 7.00
N PRO A 240 -2.46 28.04 6.32
CA PRO A 240 -2.63 28.00 4.87
C PRO A 240 -1.28 27.91 4.15
N GLY A 241 -1.15 26.91 3.27
CA GLY A 241 0.03 26.72 2.43
C GLY A 241 1.33 26.47 3.20
N ILE A 242 1.27 26.07 4.47
CA ILE A 242 2.48 25.79 5.25
C ILE A 242 3.29 24.67 4.60
N ARG A 243 4.59 24.92 4.43
CA ARG A 243 5.52 23.98 3.81
C ARG A 243 6.18 23.11 4.88
N LYS A 244 6.60 21.90 4.51
CA LYS A 244 7.33 20.99 5.41
C LYS A 244 8.51 21.68 6.10
N VAL A 245 9.30 22.46 5.37
CA VAL A 245 10.45 23.19 5.94
C VAL A 245 10.03 24.16 7.05
N GLN A 246 8.88 24.83 6.91
CA GLN A 246 8.37 25.72 7.96
C GLN A 246 7.91 24.92 9.18
N ILE A 247 7.23 23.79 8.97
CA ILE A 247 6.83 22.88 10.06
C ILE A 247 8.07 22.42 10.83
N ASP A 248 9.08 21.90 10.13
CA ASP A 248 10.30 21.39 10.74
C ASP A 248 11.03 22.49 11.54
N GLN A 249 11.07 23.73 11.04
CA GLN A 249 11.66 24.87 11.75
C GLN A 249 10.88 25.27 13.01
N LEU A 250 9.55 25.25 12.97
CA LEU A 250 8.70 25.55 14.13
C LEU A 250 8.83 24.46 15.20
N LEU A 251 8.83 23.18 14.80
CA LEU A 251 9.04 22.05 15.69
C LEU A 251 10.42 22.07 16.34
N ALA A 252 11.47 22.44 15.61
CA ALA A 252 12.81 22.62 16.17
C ALA A 252 12.87 23.73 17.24
N ARG A 253 11.89 24.65 17.25
CA ARG A 253 11.71 25.69 18.28
C ARG A 253 10.68 25.29 19.36
N GLY A 254 10.17 24.06 19.34
CA GLY A 254 9.14 23.59 20.28
C GLY A 254 7.75 24.18 20.04
N VAL A 255 7.47 24.72 18.84
CA VAL A 255 6.21 25.39 18.52
C VAL A 255 5.30 24.44 17.75
N GLU A 256 4.20 24.02 18.39
CA GLU A 256 3.15 23.21 17.75
C GLU A 256 1.82 23.96 17.56
N SER A 257 1.60 25.08 18.26
CA SER A 257 0.42 25.92 18.12
C SER A 257 0.68 27.15 17.27
N ILE A 258 -0.30 27.55 16.45
CA ILE A 258 -0.25 28.77 15.63
C ILE A 258 -0.08 30.02 16.50
N ARG A 259 -0.71 30.06 17.68
CA ARG A 259 -0.62 31.22 18.58
C ARG A 259 0.80 31.43 19.13
N ASP A 260 1.55 30.34 19.26
CA ASP A 260 2.90 30.33 19.83
C ASP A 260 3.99 30.61 18.78
N ILE A 261 3.61 30.84 17.51
CA ILE A 261 4.57 31.22 16.47
C ILE A 261 5.24 32.54 16.86
N PRO A 262 6.58 32.58 16.95
CA PRO A 262 7.31 33.80 17.28
C PRO A 262 7.15 34.89 16.21
N ASP A 263 7.17 36.16 16.62
CA ASP A 263 7.07 37.30 15.69
C ASP A 263 8.26 37.41 14.72
N ASP A 264 9.41 36.83 15.07
CA ASP A 264 10.60 36.75 14.21
C ASP A 264 10.50 35.65 13.14
N PHE A 265 9.48 34.79 13.21
CA PHE A 265 9.26 33.74 12.23
C PHE A 265 8.58 34.29 10.98
N SER A 266 9.24 34.18 9.83
CA SER A 266 8.73 34.70 8.56
C SER A 266 7.47 33.95 8.09
N LEU A 267 6.32 34.59 8.22
CA LEU A 267 5.04 34.16 7.67
C LEU A 267 4.67 34.98 6.43
N ASN A 268 4.05 34.35 5.44
CA ASN A 268 3.45 35.11 4.32
C ASN A 268 2.17 35.84 4.76
N ALA A 269 1.66 36.75 3.93
CA ALA A 269 0.47 37.56 4.26
C ALA A 269 -0.75 36.71 4.69
N THR A 270 -1.06 35.64 3.96
CA THR A 270 -2.17 34.73 4.29
C THR A 270 -1.96 34.02 5.63
N GLN A 271 -0.72 33.60 5.93
CA GLN A 271 -0.37 32.94 7.19
C GLN A 271 -0.42 33.92 8.37
N GLN A 272 -0.01 35.18 8.18
CA GLN A 272 -0.12 36.23 9.20
C GLN A 272 -1.58 36.51 9.53
N VAL A 273 -2.46 36.60 8.52
CA VAL A 273 -3.90 36.73 8.74
C VAL A 273 -4.44 35.54 9.54
N ALA A 274 -4.10 34.31 9.16
CA ALA A 274 -4.54 33.12 9.90
C ALA A 274 -4.04 33.13 11.36
N ARG A 275 -2.78 33.49 11.60
CA ARG A 275 -2.22 33.64 12.95
C ARG A 275 -2.98 34.71 13.76
N ASN A 276 -3.26 35.86 13.16
CA ASN A 276 -3.99 36.94 13.83
C ASN A 276 -5.41 36.51 14.21
N VAL A 277 -6.12 35.78 13.33
CA VAL A 277 -7.45 35.23 13.64
C VAL A 277 -7.37 34.25 14.82
N VAL A 278 -6.37 33.37 14.84
CA VAL A 278 -6.18 32.42 15.96
C VAL A 278 -5.88 33.13 17.28
N ILE A 279 -5.03 34.16 17.26
CA ILE A 279 -4.64 34.92 18.47
C ILE A 279 -5.80 35.76 19.00
N THR A 280 -6.53 36.45 18.12
CA THR A 280 -7.56 37.42 18.51
C THR A 280 -8.95 36.81 18.65
N GLY A 281 -9.22 35.69 17.98
CA GLY A 281 -10.56 35.13 17.81
C GLY A 281 -11.48 35.94 16.89
N ILE A 282 -10.97 37.00 16.25
CA ILE A 282 -11.76 37.89 15.39
C ILE A 282 -11.64 37.40 13.94
N PRO A 283 -12.75 37.04 13.26
CA PRO A 283 -12.71 36.65 11.86
C PRO A 283 -12.14 37.76 10.98
N HIS A 284 -11.27 37.40 10.03
CA HIS A 284 -10.84 38.30 8.97
C HIS A 284 -11.87 38.29 7.85
N ILE A 285 -12.33 39.47 7.44
CA ILE A 285 -13.22 39.68 6.29
C ILE A 285 -12.39 40.43 5.25
N SER A 286 -12.20 39.82 4.08
CA SER A 286 -11.57 40.50 2.94
C SER A 286 -12.50 41.61 2.42
N GLU A 287 -11.93 42.70 1.92
CA GLU A 287 -12.70 43.77 1.27
C GLU A 287 -13.10 43.42 -0.18
N ASP A 288 -12.73 42.22 -0.64
CA ASP A 288 -12.98 41.67 -1.98
C ASP A 288 -14.19 40.73 -2.04
#